data_AF-A0A661WG61-F1
#
_entry.id   AF-A0A661WG61-F1
#
_cell.length_a   1.000
_cell.length_b   1.000
_cell.length_c   1.000
_cell.angle_alpha   90.00
_cell.angle_beta   90.00
_cell.angle_gamma   90.00
#
_symmetry.space_group_name_H-M   'P 1'
#
loop_
_entity.id
_entity.type
_entity.pdbx_description
1 polymer ?
#
loop_
_entity_poly.entity_id
_entity_poly.type
_entity_poly.pdbx_seq_one_letter_code
_entity_poly.pdbx_strand_id
1 'polypeptide(L)' 'MKLSSETIRKMMSSVKSTREVELTCGHCYDELDLFIEMKLSGKNADEAMPLVKEHLDRCAACREEYEFLLLALEAMVQ' A
#
# COMPACT_ATOMS: atom_id res chain seq x y z
N MET A 1 -7.39 1.04 34.75
CA MET A 1 -7.25 2.02 33.66
C MET A 1 -8.64 2.41 33.16
N LYS A 2 -8.91 3.70 32.94
CA LYS A 2 -10.12 4.16 32.24
C LYS A 2 -9.73 4.54 30.80
N LEU A 3 -10.44 3.99 29.82
CA LEU A 3 -10.29 4.39 28.42
C LEU A 3 -11.07 5.67 28.16
N SER A 4 -10.48 6.64 27.46
CA SER A 4 -11.18 7.85 27.04
C SER A 4 -12.05 7.56 25.82
N SER A 5 -13.10 8.36 25.64
CA SER A 5 -13.96 8.26 24.46
C SER A 5 -13.20 8.50 23.15
N GLU A 6 -12.12 9.28 23.18
CA GLU A 6 -11.26 9.51 22.03
C GLU A 6 -10.48 8.24 21.66
N THR A 7 -9.87 7.57 22.64
CA THR A 7 -9.16 6.31 22.43
C THR A 7 -10.08 5.24 21.86
N ILE A 8 -11.32 5.15 22.37
CA ILE A 8 -12.34 4.22 21.85
C ILE A 8 -12.68 4.52 20.39
N ARG A 9 -12.87 5.81 20.02
CA ARG A 9 -13.13 6.19 18.62
C ARG A 9 -11.97 5.81 17.70
N LYS A 10 -10.72 6.04 18.13
CA LYS A 10 -9.53 5.66 17.38
C LYS A 10 -9.48 4.14 17.15
N MET A 11 -9.66 3.35 18.21
CA MET A 11 -9.71 1.88 18.09
C MET A 11 -10.83 1.41 17.16
N MET A 12 -12.04 1.96 17.29
CA MET A 12 -13.16 1.62 16.40
C MET A 12 -12.88 2.00 14.94
N SER A 13 -12.20 3.11 14.69
CA SER A 13 -11.77 3.50 13.35
C SER A 13 -10.77 2.51 12.77
N SER A 14 -9.80 2.05 13.57
CA SER A 14 -8.81 1.05 13.15
C SER A 14 -9.45 -0.31 12.86
N VAL A 15 -10.45 -0.73 13.63
CA VAL A 15 -11.20 -1.97 13.35
C VAL A 15 -12.03 -1.85 12.08
N LYS A 16 -12.67 -0.69 11.83
CA LYS A 16 -13.45 -0.49 10.60
C LYS A 16 -12.61 -0.40 9.33
N SER A 17 -11.33 -0.06 9.45
CA SER A 17 -10.42 0.01 8.31
C SER A 17 -9.80 -1.33 7.94
N THR A 18 -10.14 -2.42 8.63
CA THR A 18 -9.69 -3.76 8.23
C THR A 18 -10.53 -4.36 7.10
N ARG A 19 -9.98 -5.35 6.41
CA ARG A 19 -10.63 -6.16 5.39
C ARG A 19 -10.50 -7.64 5.70
N GLU A 20 -11.36 -8.45 5.07
CA GLU A 20 -11.25 -9.91 5.14
C GLU A 20 -9.96 -10.41 4.48
N VAL A 21 -9.52 -9.72 3.43
CA VAL A 21 -8.28 -10.02 2.71
C VAL A 21 -7.39 -8.79 2.75
N GLU A 22 -6.20 -8.93 3.30
CA GLU A 22 -5.19 -7.89 3.36
C GLU A 22 -3.83 -8.48 2.97
N LEU A 23 -3.03 -7.70 2.24
CA LEU A 23 -1.62 -8.06 2.04
C LEU A 23 -0.81 -7.71 3.28
N THR A 24 0.14 -8.59 3.58
CA THR A 24 1.24 -8.29 4.49
C THR A 24 2.26 -7.43 3.77
N CYS A 25 3.14 -6.74 4.51
CA CYS A 25 4.24 -6.00 3.90
C CYS A 25 5.12 -6.94 3.04
N GLY A 26 5.40 -8.16 3.52
CA GLY A 26 6.20 -9.15 2.78
C GLY A 26 5.60 -9.50 1.42
N HIS A 27 4.31 -9.86 1.38
CA HIS A 27 3.66 -10.12 0.09
C HIS A 27 3.54 -8.87 -0.79
N CYS A 28 3.41 -7.68 -0.18
CA CYS A 28 3.44 -6.44 -0.95
C CYS A 28 4.80 -6.26 -1.66
N TYR A 29 5.91 -6.60 -1.00
CA TYR A 29 7.24 -6.53 -1.61
C TYR A 29 7.43 -7.55 -2.72
N ASP A 30 6.96 -8.78 -2.53
CA ASP A 30 7.06 -9.85 -3.52
C ASP A 30 6.34 -9.50 -4.84
N GLU A 31 5.34 -8.61 -4.79
CA GLU A 31 4.52 -8.19 -5.93
C GLU A 31 4.83 -6.76 -6.42
N LEU A 32 5.78 -6.06 -5.77
CA LEU A 32 6.00 -4.63 -5.97
C LEU A 32 6.64 -4.33 -7.34
N ASP A 33 7.53 -5.21 -7.79
CA ASP A 33 8.18 -5.14 -9.10
C ASP A 33 7.16 -5.21 -10.23
N LEU A 34 6.24 -6.18 -10.18
CA LEU A 34 5.18 -6.35 -11.16
C LEU A 34 4.22 -5.15 -11.17
N PHE A 35 3.87 -4.64 -9.97
CA PHE A 35 3.02 -3.46 -9.84
C PHE A 35 3.64 -2.24 -10.54
N ILE A 36 4.95 -2.01 -10.34
CA ILE A 36 5.69 -0.91 -10.96
C ILE A 36 5.85 -1.13 -12.47
N GLU A 37 6.17 -2.34 -12.92
CA GLU A 37 6.28 -2.66 -14.34
C GLU A 37 4.97 -2.35 -15.08
N MET A 38 3.82 -2.69 -14.48
CA MET A 38 2.51 -2.34 -15.02
C MET A 38 2.31 -0.82 -15.12
N LYS A 39 2.66 -0.06 -14.08
CA LYS A 39 2.58 1.42 -14.09
C LYS A 39 3.44 2.01 -15.21
N LEU A 40 4.70 1.59 -15.30
CA LEU A 40 5.64 2.06 -16.32
C LEU A 40 5.22 1.66 -17.74
N SER A 41 4.54 0.52 -17.89
CA SER A 41 3.96 0.07 -19.16
C SER A 41 2.65 0.79 -19.55
N GLY A 42 2.21 1.78 -18.77
CA GLY A 42 0.95 2.51 -19.00
C GLY A 42 -0.32 1.70 -18.72
N LYS A 43 -0.21 0.55 -18.04
CA LYS A 43 -1.35 -0.27 -17.64
C LYS A 43 -1.94 0.24 -16.33
N ASN A 44 -3.22 -0.02 -16.10
CA ASN A 44 -3.88 0.32 -14.84
C ASN A 44 -3.54 -0.69 -13.74
N ALA A 45 -2.36 -0.54 -13.12
CA ALA A 45 -1.90 -1.42 -12.03
C ALA A 45 -2.85 -1.40 -10.82
N ASP A 46 -3.52 -0.27 -10.55
CA ASP A 46 -4.43 -0.14 -9.41
C ASP A 46 -5.66 -1.04 -9.56
N GLU A 47 -6.14 -1.21 -10.79
CA GLU A 47 -7.25 -2.09 -11.13
C GLU A 47 -6.81 -3.56 -11.23
N ALA A 48 -5.62 -3.81 -11.77
CA ALA A 48 -5.09 -5.16 -11.94
C ALA A 48 -4.63 -5.80 -10.60
N MET A 49 -4.15 -4.98 -9.66
CA MET A 49 -3.55 -5.42 -8.40
C MET A 49 -4.11 -4.59 -7.22
N PRO A 50 -5.44 -4.64 -6.98
CA PRO A 50 -6.10 -3.75 -6.03
C PRO A 50 -5.63 -3.95 -4.58
N LEU A 51 -5.19 -5.16 -4.21
CA LEU A 51 -4.68 -5.44 -2.86
C LEU A 51 -3.31 -4.80 -2.61
N VAL A 52 -2.43 -4.73 -3.62
CA VAL A 52 -1.15 -4.01 -3.53
C VAL A 52 -1.43 -2.53 -3.36
N LYS A 53 -2.32 -1.97 -4.20
CA LYS A 53 -2.74 -0.56 -4.09
C LYS A 53 -3.31 -0.23 -2.71
N GLU A 54 -4.20 -1.06 -2.17
CA GLU A 54 -4.78 -0.87 -0.84
C GLU A 54 -3.71 -0.91 0.26
N HIS A 55 -2.75 -1.83 0.16
CA HIS A 55 -1.66 -1.92 1.12
C HIS A 55 -0.78 -0.66 1.08
N LEU A 56 -0.39 -0.19 -0.11
CA LEU A 56 0.37 1.05 -0.28
C LEU A 56 -0.40 2.26 0.26
N ASP A 57 -1.73 2.29 0.12
CA ASP A 57 -2.53 3.39 0.68
C ASP A 57 -2.50 3.43 2.21
N ARG A 58 -2.39 2.28 2.87
CA ARG A 58 -2.43 2.15 4.34
C ARG A 58 -1.04 2.14 5.00
N CYS A 59 -0.05 1.51 4.37
CA CYS A 59 1.28 1.32 4.93
C CYS A 59 2.23 2.41 4.43
N ALA A 60 2.61 3.35 5.31
CA ALA A 60 3.52 4.44 4.95
C ALA A 60 4.89 3.94 4.49
N ALA A 61 5.43 2.89 5.13
CA ALA A 61 6.75 2.34 4.79
C ALA A 61 6.76 1.72 3.37
N CYS A 62 5.79 0.85 3.06
CA CYS A 62 5.71 0.24 1.73
C CYS A 62 5.44 1.28 0.63
N ARG A 63 4.67 2.33 0.92
CA ARG A 63 4.47 3.45 -0.01
C ARG A 63 5.74 4.23 -0.28
N GLU A 64 6.50 4.55 0.76
CA GLU A 64 7.78 5.24 0.62
C GLU A 64 8.74 4.43 -0.27
N GLU A 65 8.85 3.13 -0.03
CA GLU A 65 9.71 2.25 -0.84
C GLU A 65 9.22 2.12 -2.29
N TYR A 66 7.91 2.03 -2.51
CA TYR A 66 7.30 2.09 -3.84
C TYR A 66 7.65 3.38 -4.58
N GLU A 67 7.44 4.54 -3.94
CA GLU A 67 7.67 5.86 -4.54
C GLU A 67 9.15 6.05 -4.88
N PHE A 68 10.06 5.64 -4.00
CA PHE A 68 11.50 5.67 -4.26
C PHE A 68 11.91 4.78 -5.44
N LEU A 69 11.42 3.55 -5.48
CA LEU A 69 11.76 2.62 -6.55
C LEU A 69 11.20 3.09 -7.89
N LEU A 70 9.95 3.56 -7.92
CA LEU A 70 9.34 4.13 -9.12
C LEU A 70 10.17 5.32 -9.65
N LEU A 71 10.50 6.27 -8.77
CA LEU A 71 11.30 7.44 -9.14
C LEU A 71 12.68 7.03 -9.70
N ALA A 72 13.35 6.06 -9.07
CA ALA A 72 14.65 5.58 -9.52
C ALA A 72 14.57 4.93 -10.91
N LEU A 73 13.55 4.12 -11.16
CA LEU A 73 13.36 3.44 -12.45
C LEU A 73 12.95 4.43 -13.55
N GLU A 74 12.08 5.40 -13.26
CA GLU A 74 11.73 6.46 -14.20
C GLU A 74 12.96 7.27 -14.63
N ALA A 75 13.90 7.53 -13.72
CA ALA A 75 15.16 8.21 -14.03
C ALA A 75 16.12 7.37 -14.91
N MET A 76 15.96 6.04 -14.97
CA MET A 76 16.79 5.16 -15.79
C MET A 76 16.24 4.98 -17.23
N VAL A 77 14.96 5.26 -17.44
CA VAL A 77 14.27 5.08 -18.73
C VAL A 77 14.22 6.39 -19.55
N GLN A 78 14.75 7.50 -18.99
CA GLN A 78 14.92 8.79 -19.66
C GLN A 78 16.16 8.85 -20.56
#